data_AF-A0A0D6LLM7-F1
#
_entry.id   AF-A0A0D6LLM7-F1
#
_cell.length_a   1.000
_cell.length_b   1.000
_cell.length_c   1.000
_cell.angle_alpha   90.00
_cell.angle_beta   90.00
_cell.angle_gamma   90.00
#
_symmetry.space_group_name_H-M   'P 1'
#
loop_
_entity.id
_entity.type
_entity.pdbx_description
1 polymer ?
#
loop_
_entity_poly.entity_id
_entity_poly.type
_entity_poly.pdbx_seq_one_letter_code
_entity_poly.pdbx_strand_id
1 'polypeptide(L)'
;MRNLTPSMFLSSTLAPMINSSLGWTCESDDNLQYCMTVHSCTADDGQGIGQQIIDEKGCTLDNFLMKNLDYGDNLVAGQEAHVFKFADKPTIFFACMIRLELKEDVTSACMVDSGDKDMVDTDSDKVEYQ
;
A
#
# COMPACT_ATOMS: atom_id res chain seq x y z
N MET A 1 -22.71 2.33 -0.74
CA MET A 1 -21.57 2.68 -1.60
C MET A 1 -21.09 4.06 -1.16
N ARG A 2 -20.21 4.14 -0.16
CA ARG A 2 -19.65 5.42 0.29
C ARG A 2 -18.44 5.71 -0.59
N ASN A 3 -18.43 6.87 -1.22
CA ASN A 3 -17.37 7.31 -2.13
C ASN A 3 -16.07 7.44 -1.34
N LEU A 4 -15.14 6.53 -1.56
CA LEU A 4 -13.75 6.72 -1.15
C LEU A 4 -13.20 7.78 -2.11
N THR A 5 -12.87 8.97 -1.61
CA THR A 5 -12.13 9.94 -2.40
C THR A 5 -10.69 9.44 -2.51
N PRO A 6 -10.19 9.04 -3.69
CA PRO A 6 -8.78 8.75 -3.83
C PRO A 6 -8.08 10.11 -3.88
N SER A 7 -7.61 10.61 -2.74
CA SER A 7 -6.69 11.75 -2.71
C SER A 7 -5.31 11.29 -3.17
N MET A 8 -5.19 10.94 -4.46
CA MET A 8 -3.92 10.80 -5.15
C MET A 8 -3.91 11.80 -6.31
N PHE A 9 -3.69 13.08 -6.00
CA PHE A 9 -3.10 13.99 -6.98
C PHE A 9 -1.59 13.85 -6.89
N LEU A 10 -1.03 12.78 -7.46
CA LEU A 10 0.41 12.72 -7.74
C LEU A 10 0.66 13.65 -8.95
N SER A 11 0.75 14.95 -8.70
CA SER A 11 1.27 15.91 -9.66
C SER A 11 2.76 15.62 -9.83
N SER A 12 3.10 14.84 -10.86
CA SER A 12 4.47 14.50 -11.22
C SER A 12 5.19 15.72 -11.79
N THR A 13 5.53 16.68 -10.93
CA THR A 13 6.62 17.61 -11.21
C THR A 13 7.91 16.88 -10.85
N LEU A 14 8.85 16.81 -11.79
CA LEU A 14 10.16 16.16 -11.66
C LEU A 14 10.81 16.43 -10.29
N ALA A 15 10.56 15.57 -9.32
CA ALA A 15 11.36 15.44 -8.12
C ALA A 15 12.31 14.27 -8.38
N PRO A 16 13.61 14.41 -8.09
CA PRO A 16 14.52 13.27 -8.12
C PRO A 16 13.99 12.21 -7.16
N MET A 17 14.41 10.96 -7.36
CA MET A 17 14.10 9.79 -6.53
C MET A 17 14.11 10.13 -5.03
N ILE A 18 12.98 10.53 -4.47
CA ILE A 18 12.79 10.83 -3.07
C ILE A 18 11.51 10.09 -2.73
N ASN A 19 11.66 9.14 -1.82
CA ASN A 19 10.63 8.23 -1.38
C ASN A 19 9.29 8.95 -1.19
N SER A 20 8.22 8.39 -1.74
CA SER A 20 6.87 8.95 -1.62
C SER A 20 6.03 8.04 -0.75
N SER A 21 5.27 8.59 0.20
CA SER A 21 4.36 7.79 1.03
C SER A 21 3.03 7.59 0.30
N LEU A 22 2.63 6.33 0.10
CA LEU A 22 1.25 5.99 -0.25
C LEU A 22 0.48 5.70 1.03
N GLY A 23 -0.66 6.35 1.21
CA GLY A 23 -1.53 6.16 2.37
C GLY A 23 -3.00 6.11 1.96
N TRP A 24 -3.74 5.27 2.66
CA TRP A 24 -5.19 5.19 2.62
C TRP A 24 -5.72 5.55 4.00
N THR A 25 -6.69 6.45 4.01
CA THR A 25 -7.43 6.83 5.20
C THR A 25 -8.91 6.76 4.90
N CYS A 26 -9.68 6.17 5.80
CA CYS A 26 -11.14 6.20 5.73
C CYS A 26 -11.68 7.08 6.87
N GLU A 27 -12.62 7.97 6.54
CA GLU A 27 -13.30 8.81 7.52
C GLU A 27 -14.68 8.24 7.84
N SER A 28 -14.93 7.99 9.13
CA SER A 28 -16.21 7.51 9.66
C SER A 28 -16.50 8.19 11.00
N ASP A 29 -17.78 8.26 11.38
CA ASP A 29 -18.17 8.69 12.73
C ASP A 29 -17.85 7.58 13.77
N ASP A 30 -17.81 6.32 13.33
CA ASP A 30 -17.58 5.12 14.15
C ASP A 30 -16.23 4.45 13.81
N ASN A 31 -15.12 5.20 13.89
CA ASN A 31 -13.78 4.70 13.50
C ASN A 31 -13.29 3.49 14.32
N LEU A 32 -13.89 3.23 15.49
CA LEU A 32 -13.55 2.10 16.37
C LEU A 32 -14.31 0.82 16.04
N GLN A 33 -15.31 0.89 15.16
CA GLN A 33 -16.22 -0.22 14.85
C GLN A 33 -15.81 -1.01 13.60
N TYR A 34 -14.90 -0.45 12.80
CA TYR A 34 -14.47 -1.01 11.53
C TYR A 34 -12.96 -1.19 11.48
N CYS A 35 -12.53 -2.26 10.82
CA CYS A 35 -11.15 -2.47 10.42
C CYS A 35 -11.03 -2.30 8.91
N MET A 36 -10.09 -1.45 8.50
CA MET A 36 -9.75 -1.26 7.10
C MET A 36 -8.52 -2.10 6.74
N THR A 37 -8.65 -2.87 5.66
CA THR A 37 -7.53 -3.56 5.03
C THR A 37 -7.46 -3.20 3.55
N VAL A 38 -6.25 -3.09 3.02
CA VAL A 38 -6.06 -2.99 1.58
C VAL A 38 -6.13 -4.39 1.01
N HIS A 39 -7.09 -4.63 0.13
CA HIS A 39 -7.32 -5.96 -0.44
C HIS A 39 -6.34 -6.27 -1.55
N SER A 40 -6.24 -5.39 -2.55
CA SER A 40 -5.43 -5.59 -3.76
C SER A 40 -5.25 -4.27 -4.48
N CYS A 41 -4.12 -4.10 -5.18
CA CYS A 41 -3.82 -2.88 -5.93
C CYS A 41 -3.22 -3.20 -7.29
N THR A 42 -3.56 -2.39 -8.28
CA THR A 42 -3.04 -2.45 -9.64
C THR A 42 -2.46 -1.09 -10.06
N ALA A 43 -1.37 -1.12 -10.80
CA ALA A 43 -0.79 0.05 -11.46
C ALA A 43 -0.94 -0.09 -12.98
N ASP A 44 -1.50 0.92 -13.65
CA ASP A 44 -1.74 0.94 -15.10
C ASP A 44 -1.21 2.25 -15.73
N ASP A 45 -0.87 2.22 -17.02
CA ASP A 45 -0.42 3.40 -17.77
C ASP A 45 -1.58 4.17 -18.43
N GLY A 46 -2.83 3.77 -18.17
CA GLY A 46 -4.04 4.34 -18.74
C GLY A 46 -4.53 3.63 -20.00
N GLN A 47 -3.85 2.56 -20.44
CA GLN A 47 -4.26 1.75 -21.59
C GLN A 47 -5.04 0.49 -21.20
N GLY A 48 -5.31 0.27 -19.91
CA GLY A 48 -6.17 -0.80 -19.41
C GLY A 48 -5.46 -2.14 -19.23
N ILE A 49 -4.13 -2.19 -19.30
CA ILE A 49 -3.34 -3.37 -18.94
C ILE A 49 -2.58 -3.05 -17.66
N GLY A 50 -3.29 -3.20 -16.54
CA GLY A 50 -2.72 -2.98 -15.21
C GLY A 50 -1.88 -4.16 -14.72
N GLN A 51 -0.75 -3.87 -14.09
CA GLN A 51 0.04 -4.83 -13.33
C GLN A 51 -0.43 -4.83 -11.87
N GLN A 52 -0.73 -6.01 -11.33
CA GLN A 52 -1.02 -6.15 -9.91
C GLN A 52 0.27 -5.95 -9.10
N ILE A 53 0.20 -5.09 -8.08
CA ILE A 53 1.31 -4.73 -7.19
C ILE A 53 1.04 -5.14 -5.73
N ILE A 54 -0.24 -5.31 -5.36
CA ILE A 54 -0.66 -5.89 -4.09
C ILE A 54 -1.65 -7.02 -4.41
N ASP A 55 -1.37 -8.22 -3.90
CA ASP A 55 -2.20 -9.41 -4.07
C ASP A 55 -3.53 -9.30 -3.32
N GLU A 56 -4.45 -10.25 -3.46
CA GLU A 56 -5.77 -10.27 -2.79
C GLU A 56 -5.71 -10.43 -1.26
N LYS A 57 -4.53 -10.69 -0.70
CA LYS A 57 -4.31 -10.78 0.74
C LYS A 57 -3.80 -9.47 1.33
N GLY A 58 -3.61 -8.44 0.50
CA GLY A 58 -3.01 -7.18 0.92
C GLY A 58 -1.49 -7.25 1.05
N CYS A 59 -0.84 -8.28 0.49
CA CYS A 59 0.61 -8.43 0.51
C CYS A 59 1.24 -7.82 -0.75
N THR A 60 2.35 -7.12 -0.59
CA THR A 60 3.05 -6.51 -1.72
C THR A 60 3.73 -7.60 -2.56
N LEU A 61 3.53 -7.55 -3.88
CA LEU A 61 4.13 -8.49 -4.83
C LEU A 61 5.57 -8.13 -5.20
N ASP A 62 5.97 -6.87 -4.98
CA ASP A 62 7.30 -6.37 -5.29
C ASP A 62 7.84 -5.46 -4.16
N ASN A 63 8.68 -6.05 -3.30
CA ASN A 63 9.30 -5.36 -2.16
C ASN A 63 10.30 -4.27 -2.56
N PHE A 64 10.73 -4.22 -3.83
CA PHE A 64 11.57 -3.13 -4.33
C PHE A 64 10.76 -1.87 -4.60
N LEU A 65 9.49 -2.00 -4.99
CA LEU A 65 8.60 -0.86 -5.20
C LEU A 65 8.06 -0.32 -3.89
N MET A 66 7.65 -1.21 -2.98
CA MET A 66 7.09 -0.87 -1.68
C MET A 66 7.17 -2.10 -0.80
N LYS A 67 7.41 -1.97 0.50
CA LYS A 67 7.29 -3.14 1.39
C LYS A 67 5.81 -3.48 1.63
N ASN A 68 5.54 -4.45 2.49
CA ASN A 68 4.20 -4.66 3.00
C ASN A 68 3.67 -3.39 3.68
N LEU A 69 2.34 -3.23 3.65
CA LEU A 69 1.67 -2.06 4.19
C LEU A 69 1.74 -2.02 5.72
N ASP A 70 1.96 -0.83 6.26
CA ASP A 70 1.84 -0.54 7.69
C ASP A 70 0.41 -0.10 8.02
N TYR A 71 -0.13 -0.62 9.11
CA TYR A 71 -1.50 -0.37 9.57
C TYR A 71 -1.43 0.33 10.92
N GLY A 72 -1.38 1.67 10.88
CA GLY A 72 -1.17 2.48 12.08
C GLY A 72 -2.40 2.63 12.98
N ASP A 73 -3.61 2.70 12.41
CA ASP A 73 -4.88 2.81 13.13
C ASP A 73 -5.97 2.01 12.40
N ASN A 74 -7.14 1.82 13.00
CA ASN A 74 -8.23 0.98 12.49
C ASN A 74 -8.62 1.30 11.04
N LEU A 75 -8.53 2.57 10.65
CA LEU A 75 -8.90 3.08 9.32
C LEU A 75 -7.74 3.78 8.59
N VAL A 76 -6.49 3.47 8.97
CA VAL A 76 -5.28 4.06 8.38
C VAL A 76 -4.33 2.96 7.98
N ALA A 77 -3.93 2.99 6.71
CA ALA A 77 -2.90 2.11 6.17
C ALA A 77 -1.96 2.94 5.29
N GLY A 78 -0.68 2.60 5.24
CA GLY A 78 0.24 3.28 4.34
C GLY A 78 1.61 2.66 4.33
N GLN A 79 2.41 3.03 3.34
CA GLN A 79 3.80 2.65 3.27
C GLN A 79 4.62 3.62 2.42
N GLU A 80 5.92 3.67 2.71
CA GLU A 80 6.89 4.34 1.87
C GLU A 80 7.10 3.54 0.57
N ALA A 81 6.91 4.19 -0.57
CA ALA A 81 7.08 3.61 -1.88
C ALA A 81 8.14 4.34 -2.70
N HIS A 82 8.84 3.55 -3.48
CA HIS A 82 9.74 4.02 -4.51
C HIS A 82 8.93 4.29 -5.77
N VAL A 83 8.81 5.57 -6.13
CA VAL A 83 8.09 5.99 -7.34
C VAL A 83 8.86 5.50 -8.56
N PHE A 84 8.34 4.46 -9.20
CA PHE A 84 8.80 3.98 -10.48
C PHE A 84 7.99 4.63 -11.59
N LYS A 85 8.67 5.01 -12.67
CA LYS A 85 8.04 5.51 -13.89
C LYS A 85 8.27 4.46 -14.98
N PHE A 86 7.21 4.05 -15.67
CA PHE A 86 7.37 3.30 -16.91
C PHE A 86 8.11 4.18 -17.92
N ALA A 87 9.21 3.66 -18.49
CA ALA A 87 9.91 4.36 -19.57
C ALA A 87 8.87 4.74 -20.64
N ASP A 88 8.89 6.00 -21.06
CA ASP A 88 8.04 6.56 -22.12
C ASP A 88 6.57 6.85 -21.80
N LYS A 89 6.10 6.64 -20.56
CA LYS A 89 4.72 7.01 -20.15
C LYS A 89 4.72 8.23 -19.23
N PRO A 90 3.92 9.27 -19.52
CA PRO A 90 3.89 10.49 -18.72
C PRO A 90 3.14 10.33 -17.39
N THR A 91 2.28 9.31 -17.29
CA THR A 91 1.34 9.12 -16.17
C THR A 91 1.26 7.64 -15.80
N ILE A 92 1.08 7.38 -14.50
CA ILE A 92 0.78 6.06 -13.94
C ILE A 92 -0.44 6.21 -13.03
N PHE A 93 -1.37 5.26 -13.13
CA PHE A 93 -2.60 5.22 -12.36
C PHE A 93 -2.53 4.07 -11.36
N PHE A 94 -2.71 4.39 -10.08
CA PHE A 94 -2.82 3.41 -9.01
C PHE A 94 -4.28 3.24 -8.62
N ALA A 95 -4.78 2.00 -8.65
CA ALA A 95 -6.14 1.66 -8.24
C ALA A 95 -6.09 0.54 -7.19
N CYS A 96 -6.73 0.77 -6.05
CA CYS A 96 -6.75 -0.17 -4.94
C CYS A 96 -8.17 -0.50 -4.51
N MET A 97 -8.40 -1.77 -4.17
CA MET A 97 -9.61 -2.23 -3.51
C MET A 97 -9.38 -2.20 -2.00
N ILE A 98 -10.32 -1.59 -1.28
CA ILE A 98 -10.32 -1.51 0.17
C ILE A 98 -11.41 -2.44 0.72
N ARG A 99 -11.07 -3.20 1.76
CA ARG A 99 -12.01 -4.04 2.51
C ARG A 99 -12.26 -3.41 3.88
N LEU A 100 -13.52 -3.41 4.29
CA LEU A 100 -13.96 -2.97 5.61
C LEU A 100 -14.61 -4.14 6.32
N GLU A 101 -14.14 -4.45 7.52
CA GLU A 101 -14.65 -5.53 8.37
C GLU A 101 -15.21 -4.94 9.66
N LEU A 102 -16.36 -5.46 10.11
CA LEU A 102 -16.98 -5.02 11.36
C LEU A 102 -16.31 -5.73 12.54
N LYS A 103 -15.94 -4.97 13.56
CA LYS A 103 -15.42 -5.53 14.81
C LYS A 103 -16.54 -6.10 15.66
N GLU A 104 -16.34 -7.27 16.25
CA GLU A 104 -17.27 -7.84 17.23
C GLU A 104 -17.26 -7.04 18.55
N ASP A 105 -16.08 -6.52 18.92
CA ASP A 105 -15.87 -5.66 20.09
C ASP A 105 -15.09 -4.42 19.66
N VAL A 106 -15.57 -3.22 19.99
CA VAL A 106 -14.90 -1.95 19.68
C VAL A 106 -13.49 -1.84 20.27
N THR A 107 -13.20 -2.62 21.31
CA THR A 107 -11.89 -2.67 21.99
C THR A 107 -10.91 -3.66 21.38
N SER A 108 -11.36 -4.54 20.47
CA SER A 108 -10.46 -5.51 19.83
C SER A 108 -9.49 -4.83 18.86
N ALA A 109 -8.34 -5.44 18.60
CA ALA A 109 -7.41 -4.97 17.57
C ALA A 109 -7.85 -5.47 16.19
N CYS A 110 -7.48 -4.74 15.13
CA CYS A 110 -7.65 -5.21 13.76
C CYS A 110 -6.64 -6.31 13.45
N MET A 111 -7.15 -7.48 13.06
CA MET A 111 -6.31 -8.59 12.61
C MET A 111 -6.07 -8.43 11.11
N VAL A 112 -4.82 -8.13 10.75
CA VAL A 112 -4.42 -8.04 9.34
C VAL A 112 -3.56 -9.26 9.02
N ASP A 113 -3.88 -9.95 7.93
CA ASP A 113 -3.05 -11.03 7.39
C ASP A 113 -1.91 -10.41 6.55
N SER A 114 -1.12 -9.54 7.18
CA SER A 114 0.13 -9.06 6.60
C SER A 114 1.06 -10.26 6.56
N GLY A 115 1.41 -10.73 5.36
CA GLY A 115 2.28 -11.89 5.14
C GLY A 115 3.72 -11.67 5.59
N ASP A 116 3.93 -11.34 6.87
CA ASP A 116 5.21 -11.26 7.53
C ASP A 116 5.58 -12.66 8.00
N LYS A 117 6.26 -13.41 7.12
CA LYS A 117 7.25 -14.34 7.61
C LYS A 117 8.49 -13.50 7.83
N ASP A 118 8.79 -13.23 9.10
CA ASP A 118 10.02 -12.61 9.58
C ASP A 118 11.18 -12.87 8.61
N MET A 119 11.54 -11.88 7.80
CA MET A 119 12.90 -11.83 7.29
C MET A 119 13.73 -11.36 8.47
N VAL A 120 14.29 -12.34 9.20
CA VAL A 120 15.36 -12.11 10.17
C VAL A 120 16.34 -11.13 9.55
N ASP A 121 16.40 -9.94 10.15
CA ASP A 121 17.47 -8.99 9.95
C ASP A 121 18.76 -9.63 10.47
N THR A 122 19.45 -10.35 9.59
CA THR A 122 20.89 -10.55 9.73
C THR A 122 21.57 -9.43 8.98
N ASP A 123 21.86 -8.40 9.76
CA ASP A 123 22.78 -7.28 9.54
C ASP A 123 23.85 -7.51 8.45
N SER A 124 23.90 -6.54 7.55
CA SER A 124 25.02 -5.94 6.81
C SER A 124 26.37 -6.71 6.67
N ASP A 125 26.88 -6.64 5.43
CA ASP A 125 28.29 -6.71 5.05
C ASP A 125 29.09 -8.00 5.32
N LYS A 126 29.26 -8.81 4.26
CA LYS A 126 30.55 -9.15 3.64
C LYS A 126 30.35 -10.11 2.46
N VAL A 127 30.39 -9.59 1.24
CA VAL A 127 30.89 -10.39 0.11
C VAL A 127 32.33 -9.96 -0.12
N GLU A 128 33.23 -10.71 0.51
CA GLU A 128 34.64 -10.75 0.12
C GLU A 128 34.71 -11.57 -1.18
N TYR A 129 35.12 -10.93 -2.28
CA TYR A 129 35.54 -11.65 -3.47
C TYR A 129 37.02 -12.02 -3.29
N GLN A 130 37.32 -13.31 -3.27
CA GLN A 130 38.64 -13.87 -3.58
C GLN A 130 38.81 -14.00 -5.09
#